data_AF-A0A9D2ICF9-F1
#
_entry.id   AF-A0A9D2ICF9-F1
#
_cell.length_a   1.000
_cell.length_b   1.000
_cell.length_c   1.000
_cell.angle_alpha   90.00
_cell.angle_beta   90.00
_cell.angle_gamma   90.00
#
_symmetry.space_group_name_H-M   'P 1'
#
loop_
_entity.id
_entity.type
_entity.pdbx_description
1 polymer ?
#
loop_
_entity_poly.entity_id
_entity_poly.type
_entity_poly.pdbx_seq_one_letter_code
_entity_poly.pdbx_strand_id
1 'polypeptide(L)'
;MEEDARDLLAAVNALCDGAGWRILDESELSALLPHGCAEGIAVTLERLEARRLIDVRYADGGTYCIRSLPAGRAYAARIREEAASAELRVRRVFRTAFLGGLAGAFVGALLAFLLSLLW
;
A
#
# COMPACT_ATOMS: atom_id res chain seq x y z
N MET A 1 5.27 11.39 2.07
CA MET A 1 4.08 12.27 2.09
C MET A 1 2.78 11.50 1.86
N GLU A 2 2.55 10.83 0.72
CA GLU A 2 1.37 9.94 0.59
C GLU A 2 1.49 8.63 1.37
N GLU A 3 2.72 8.18 1.63
CA GLU A 3 3.02 7.00 2.45
C GLU A 3 2.63 7.22 3.91
N ASP A 4 3.04 8.35 4.49
CA ASP A 4 2.76 8.75 5.88
C ASP A 4 1.24 8.76 6.16
N ALA A 5 0.46 9.27 5.20
CA ALA A 5 -1.00 9.33 5.31
C ALA A 5 -1.66 7.94 5.21
N ARG A 6 -1.07 7.01 4.43
CA ARG A 6 -1.56 5.63 4.36
C ARG A 6 -1.24 4.87 5.64
N ASP A 7 -0.05 5.05 6.18
CA ASP A 7 0.39 4.40 7.41
C ASP A 7 -0.44 4.88 8.60
N LEU A 8 -0.70 6.19 8.68
CA LEU A 8 -1.61 6.77 9.67
C LEU A 8 -3.02 6.20 9.53
N LEU A 9 -3.56 6.12 8.31
CA LEU A 9 -4.89 5.55 8.07
C LEU A 9 -4.93 4.05 8.46
N ALA A 10 -3.86 3.30 8.19
CA ALA A 10 -3.77 1.89 8.57
C ALA A 10 -3.73 1.73 10.10
N ALA A 11 -2.96 2.56 10.80
CA ALA A 11 -2.91 2.58 12.26
C ALA A 11 -4.27 2.95 12.87
N VAL A 12 -4.91 4.00 12.38
CA VAL A 12 -6.26 4.41 12.83
C VAL A 12 -7.29 3.32 12.54
N ASN A 13 -7.22 2.65 11.40
CA ASN A 13 -8.12 1.52 11.09
C ASN A 13 -7.89 0.32 12.02
N ALA A 14 -6.65 0.02 12.38
CA ALA A 14 -6.34 -1.07 13.31
C ALA A 14 -6.80 -0.76 14.75
N LEU A 15 -6.73 0.50 15.16
CA LEU A 15 -7.21 0.95 16.47
C LEU A 15 -8.74 1.07 16.50
N CYS A 16 -9.36 1.47 15.40
CA CYS A 16 -10.80 1.62 15.26
C CYS A 16 -11.38 0.37 14.58
N ASP A 17 -11.34 -0.75 15.30
CA ASP A 17 -11.83 -2.08 14.88
C ASP A 17 -13.39 -2.16 14.81
N GLY A 18 -14.06 -1.02 14.60
CA GLY A 18 -15.52 -0.90 14.58
C GLY A 18 -16.02 0.46 14.09
N ALA A 19 -17.34 0.66 14.09
CA ALA A 19 -17.99 1.93 13.72
C ALA A 19 -18.03 2.97 14.85
N GLY A 20 -17.32 2.70 15.96
CA GLY A 20 -17.30 3.53 17.15
C GLY A 20 -16.36 4.73 17.01
N TRP A 21 -16.62 5.75 17.82
CA TRP A 21 -15.71 6.87 18.02
C TRP A 21 -14.63 6.46 19.01
N ARG A 22 -13.37 6.71 18.69
CA ARG A 22 -12.25 6.45 19.59
C ARG A 22 -11.48 7.74 19.82
N ILE A 23 -11.20 8.01 21.08
CA ILE A 23 -10.34 9.11 21.50
C ILE A 23 -8.91 8.56 21.48
N LEU A 24 -8.02 9.27 20.80
CA LEU A 24 -6.62 8.91 20.58
C LEU A 24 -5.76 10.12 20.90
N ASP A 25 -4.72 9.91 21.70
CA ASP A 25 -3.76 10.97 21.99
C ASP A 25 -2.63 11.00 20.96
N GLU A 26 -2.01 12.16 20.78
CA GLU A 26 -0.89 12.37 19.86
C GLU A 26 0.31 11.47 20.19
N SER A 27 0.49 11.16 21.47
CA SER A 27 1.50 10.20 21.96
C SER A 27 1.22 8.76 21.52
N GLU A 28 -0.05 8.35 21.47
CA GLU A 28 -0.43 7.02 20.97
C GLU A 28 -0.26 6.92 19.45
N LEU A 29 -0.62 7.98 18.74
CA LEU A 29 -0.45 8.07 17.28
C LEU A 29 1.04 8.09 16.89
N SER A 30 1.85 8.88 17.59
CA SER A 30 3.30 8.91 17.35
C SER A 30 4.02 7.62 17.72
N ALA A 31 3.55 6.88 18.74
CA ALA A 31 4.08 5.56 19.07
C ALA A 31 3.82 4.51 17.98
N LEU A 32 2.73 4.63 17.23
CA LEU A 32 2.36 3.73 16.14
C LEU A 32 3.02 4.08 14.81
N LEU A 33 3.48 5.32 14.63
CA LEU A 33 4.21 5.77 13.46
C LEU A 33 5.70 5.95 13.81
N PRO A 34 6.55 4.93 13.61
CA PRO A 34 7.98 5.02 13.94
C PRO A 34 8.74 6.08 13.14
N HIS A 35 8.14 6.62 12.07
CA HIS A 35 8.74 7.63 11.21
C HIS A 35 8.08 9.01 11.35
N GLY A 36 7.04 9.12 12.19
CA GLY A 36 6.22 10.32 12.30
C GLY A 36 5.54 10.72 10.98
N CYS A 37 4.88 11.87 10.97
CA CYS A 37 4.39 12.50 9.76
C CYS A 37 5.25 13.74 9.48
N ALA A 38 5.78 13.88 8.26
CA ALA A 38 6.64 15.02 7.92
C ALA A 38 5.96 16.40 8.08
N GLU A 39 4.64 16.45 7.89
CA GLU A 39 3.82 17.67 7.96
C GLU A 39 3.08 17.80 9.31
N GLY A 40 3.25 16.83 10.22
CA GLY A 40 2.52 16.73 11.48
C GLY A 40 1.25 15.88 11.39
N ILE A 41 0.87 15.27 12.51
CA ILE A 41 -0.26 14.34 12.62
C ILE A 41 -1.59 15.07 12.34
N ALA A 42 -1.76 16.28 12.90
CA ALA A 42 -2.98 17.09 12.71
C ALA A 42 -3.26 17.40 11.23
N VAL A 43 -2.25 17.88 10.49
CA VAL A 43 -2.38 18.21 9.06
C VAL A 43 -2.68 16.96 8.22
N THR A 44 -2.09 15.83 8.59
CA THR A 44 -2.33 14.56 7.91
C THR A 44 -3.74 14.03 8.19
N LEU A 45 -4.26 14.21 9.42
CA LEU A 45 -5.64 13.87 9.79
C LEU A 45 -6.66 14.73 9.04
N GLU A 46 -6.48 16.05 8.98
CA GLU A 46 -7.34 16.95 8.21
C GLU A 46 -7.40 16.54 6.72
N ARG A 47 -6.26 16.13 6.16
CA ARG A 47 -6.19 15.65 4.77
C ARG A 47 -6.96 14.34 4.57
N LEU A 48 -6.88 13.42 5.53
CA LEU A 48 -7.63 12.15 5.50
C LEU A 48 -9.15 12.38 5.67
N GLU A 49 -9.52 13.36 6.50
CA GLU A 49 -10.92 13.79 6.68
C GLU A 49 -11.46 14.46 5.41
N ALA A 50 -10.68 15.34 4.76
CA ALA A 50 -11.05 15.99 3.51
C ALA A 50 -11.33 14.96 2.39
N ARG A 51 -10.62 13.83 2.40
CA ARG A 51 -10.86 12.68 1.50
C ARG A 51 -12.01 11.77 1.94
N ARG A 52 -12.70 12.09 3.04
CA ARG A 52 -13.77 11.30 3.67
C ARG A 52 -13.36 9.86 4.00
N LEU A 53 -12.10 9.67 4.38
CA LEU A 53 -11.54 8.37 4.78
C LEU A 53 -11.70 8.15 6.29
N ILE A 54 -11.64 9.24 7.07
CA ILE A 54 -11.89 9.28 8.51
C ILE A 54 -12.84 10.44 8.83
N ASP A 55 -13.42 10.41 10.02
CA ASP A 55 -14.31 11.44 10.55
C ASP A 55 -13.72 11.92 11.89
N VAL A 56 -13.44 13.22 12.03
CA VAL A 56 -12.81 13.81 13.21
C VAL A 56 -13.80 14.75 13.87
N ARG A 57 -14.27 14.39 15.07
CA ARG A 57 -15.25 15.23 15.81
C ARG A 57 -14.61 16.23 16.76
N TYR A 58 -13.42 15.91 17.24
CA TYR A 58 -12.74 16.67 18.27
C TYR A 58 -11.23 16.57 18.02
N ALA A 59 -10.56 17.70 18.03
CA ALA A 59 -9.12 17.82 17.90
C ALA A 59 -8.69 19.00 18.78
N ASP A 60 -8.35 18.71 20.03
CA ASP A 60 -7.93 19.73 20.99
C ASP A 60 -6.87 19.18 21.95
N GLY A 61 -5.88 20.01 22.29
CA GLY A 61 -4.85 19.67 23.27
C GLY A 61 -4.01 18.42 22.97
N GLY A 62 -3.95 17.96 21.71
CA GLY A 62 -3.27 16.71 21.34
C GLY A 62 -4.13 15.46 21.48
N THR A 63 -5.42 15.61 21.76
CA THR A 63 -6.40 14.52 21.84
C THR A 63 -7.38 14.60 20.67
N TYR A 64 -7.50 13.50 19.93
CA TYR A 64 -8.27 13.40 18.70
C TYR A 64 -9.39 12.36 18.84
N CYS A 65 -10.64 12.77 18.63
CA CYS A 65 -11.78 11.86 18.55
C CYS A 65 -12.05 11.50 17.09
N ILE A 66 -11.63 10.30 16.71
CA ILE A 66 -11.60 9.83 15.33
C ILE A 66 -12.50 8.61 15.16
N ARG A 67 -13.16 8.53 14.01
CA ARG A 67 -13.88 7.33 13.58
C ARG A 67 -13.41 6.92 12.19
N SER A 68 -13.14 5.63 12.01
CA SER A 68 -12.84 5.09 10.67
C SER A 68 -14.12 4.93 9.85
N LEU A 69 -14.15 5.55 8.66
CA LEU A 69 -15.26 5.39 7.73
C LEU A 69 -15.11 4.07 6.95
N PRO A 70 -16.22 3.45 6.51
CA PRO A 70 -16.17 2.28 5.62
C PRO A 70 -15.34 2.54 4.35
N ALA A 71 -15.37 3.77 3.84
CA ALA A 71 -14.57 4.22 2.70
C ALA A 71 -13.06 4.17 2.99
N GLY A 72 -12.62 4.59 4.17
CA GLY A 72 -11.22 4.51 4.61
C GLY A 72 -10.72 3.08 4.70
N ARG A 73 -11.55 2.17 5.22
CA ARG A 73 -11.23 0.73 5.28
C ARG A 73 -11.15 0.10 3.89
N ALA A 74 -12.11 0.41 3.02
CA ALA A 74 -12.10 -0.06 1.63
C ALA A 74 -10.88 0.46 0.85
N TYR A 75 -10.47 1.71 1.10
CA TYR A 75 -9.28 2.29 0.49
C TYR A 75 -8.00 1.58 0.94
N ALA A 76 -7.84 1.34 2.25
CA ALA A 76 -6.70 0.59 2.78
C ALA A 76 -6.65 -0.85 2.24
N ALA A 77 -7.81 -1.52 2.11
CA ALA A 77 -7.91 -2.85 1.52
C ALA A 77 -7.49 -2.85 0.04
N ARG A 78 -7.99 -1.89 -0.75
CA ARG A 78 -7.61 -1.74 -2.16
C ARG A 78 -6.12 -1.54 -2.37
N ILE A 79 -5.48 -0.70 -1.55
CA ILE A 79 -4.02 -0.48 -1.64
C ILE A 79 -3.25 -1.77 -1.36
N ARG A 80 -3.67 -2.55 -0.35
CA ARG A 80 -3.04 -3.85 -0.05
C ARG A 80 -3.22 -4.85 -1.19
N GLU A 81 -4.41 -4.91 -1.78
CA GLU A 81 -4.68 -5.76 -2.94
C GLU A 81 -3.88 -5.33 -4.18
N GLU A 82 -3.76 -4.03 -4.44
CA GLU A 82 -2.97 -3.48 -5.54
C GLU A 82 -1.50 -3.84 -5.38
N ALA A 83 -0.92 -3.66 -4.19
CA ALA A 83 0.45 -4.03 -3.90
C ALA A 83 0.70 -5.54 -4.12
N ALA A 84 -0.19 -6.40 -3.58
CA ALA A 84 -0.10 -7.84 -3.79
C ALA A 84 -0.23 -8.23 -5.28
N SER A 85 -1.12 -7.56 -6.01
CA SER A 85 -1.32 -7.80 -7.44
C SER A 85 -0.13 -7.35 -8.29
N ALA A 86 0.57 -6.29 -7.88
CA ALA A 86 1.75 -5.77 -8.56
C ALA A 86 2.92 -6.76 -8.46
N GLU A 87 3.17 -7.32 -7.27
CA GLU A 87 4.19 -8.36 -7.07
C GLU A 87 3.91 -9.61 -7.93
N LEU A 88 2.66 -10.07 -7.93
CA LEU A 88 2.26 -11.21 -8.76
C LEU A 88 2.43 -10.93 -10.26
N ARG A 89 2.14 -9.71 -10.70
CA ARG A 89 2.32 -9.28 -12.09
C ARG A 89 3.79 -9.29 -12.49
N VAL A 90 4.67 -8.70 -11.68
CA VAL A 90 6.12 -8.71 -11.91
C VAL A 90 6.65 -10.14 -12.00
N ARG A 91 6.24 -11.01 -11.07
CA ARG A 91 6.66 -12.42 -11.07
C ARG A 91 6.17 -13.17 -12.32
N ARG A 92 4.95 -12.88 -12.79
CA ARG A 92 4.40 -13.50 -14.01
C ARG A 92 5.17 -13.03 -15.25
N VAL A 93 5.43 -11.72 -15.38
CA VAL A 93 6.21 -11.15 -16.49
C VAL A 93 7.62 -11.71 -16.52
N PHE A 94 8.28 -11.83 -15.37
CA PHE A 94 9.61 -12.43 -15.28
C PHE A 94 9.61 -13.89 -15.75
N ARG A 95 8.63 -14.69 -15.31
CA ARG A 95 8.50 -16.09 -15.75
C ARG A 95 8.26 -16.20 -17.27
N THR A 96 7.37 -15.36 -17.82
CA THR A 96 7.10 -15.39 -19.26
C THR A 96 8.30 -14.93 -20.09
N ALA A 97 9.04 -13.92 -19.62
CA ALA A 97 10.24 -13.45 -20.28
C ALA A 97 11.36 -14.50 -20.24
N PHE A 98 11.56 -15.17 -19.10
CA PHE A 98 12.55 -16.22 -18.94
C PHE A 98 12.25 -17.45 -19.82
N LEU A 99 11.00 -17.92 -19.80
CA LEU A 99 10.56 -19.05 -20.64
C LEU A 99 10.62 -18.71 -22.13
N GLY A 100 10.23 -17.49 -22.51
CA GLY A 100 10.31 -17.02 -23.88
C GLY A 100 11.76 -16.93 -24.38
N GLY A 101 12.66 -16.38 -23.56
CA GLY A 101 14.09 -16.31 -23.88
C GLY A 101 14.73 -17.69 -24.04
N LEU A 102 14.41 -18.64 -23.15
CA LEU A 102 14.95 -19.99 -23.20
C LEU A 102 14.43 -20.79 -24.41
N ALA A 103 13.14 -20.66 -24.73
CA ALA A 103 12.56 -21.24 -25.94
C ALA A 103 13.18 -20.65 -27.22
N GLY A 104 13.38 -19.33 -27.26
CA GLY A 104 14.04 -18.66 -28.38
C GLY A 104 15.49 -19.09 -28.55
N ALA A 105 16.26 -19.19 -27.46
CA ALA A 105 17.63 -19.67 -27.48
C ALA A 105 17.73 -21.14 -27.93
N PHE A 106 16.80 -21.99 -27.48
CA PHE A 106 16.74 -23.39 -27.89
C PHE A 106 16.46 -23.54 -29.39
N VAL A 107 15.46 -22.81 -29.91
CA VAL A 107 15.14 -22.82 -31.35
C VAL A 107 16.29 -22.24 -32.18
N GLY A 108 16.90 -21.15 -31.73
CA GLY A 108 18.07 -20.55 -32.38
C GLY A 108 19.28 -21.49 -32.41
N ALA A 109 19.57 -22.17 -31.29
CA ALA A 109 20.65 -23.16 -31.21
C ALA A 109 20.38 -24.38 -32.10
N LEU A 110 19.12 -24.85 -32.16
CA LEU A 110 18.73 -25.99 -33.01
C LEU A 110 18.89 -25.65 -34.50
N LEU A 111 18.49 -24.43 -34.90
CA LEU A 111 18.70 -23.92 -36.26
C LEU A 111 20.18 -23.77 -36.61
N ALA A 112 20.98 -23.19 -35.71
CA ALA A 112 22.42 -23.05 -35.91
C ALA A 112 23.10 -24.43 -36.03
N PHE A 113 22.68 -25.39 -35.20
CA PHE A 113 23.18 -26.77 -35.26
C PHE A 113 22.81 -27.46 -36.59
N LEU A 114 21.57 -27.35 -37.05
CA LEU A 114 21.14 -27.89 -38.34
C LEU A 114 21.92 -27.29 -39.52
N LEU A 115 22.15 -25.97 -39.49
CA LEU A 115 22.98 -25.31 -40.51
C LEU A 115 24.43 -25.80 -40.48
N SER A 116 25.00 -26.03 -39.29
CA SER A 116 26.36 -26.57 -39.16
C SER A 116 26.50 -28.02 -39.62
N LEU A 117 25.41 -28.78 -39.69
CA LEU A 117 25.41 -30.18 -40.14
C LEU A 117 25.17 -30.31 -41.65
N LEU A 118 24.60 -29.27 -42.26
CA LEU A 118 24.35 -29.19 -43.70
C LEU A 118 25.60 -28.72 -44.49
N TRP A 119 26.57 -28.14 -43.79
CA TRP A 119 27.81 -27.61 -44.35
C TRP A 119 28.99 -28.54 -44.06
#